data_AF-L8N3V2-F1
#
_entry.id   AF-L8N3V2-F1
#
_cell.length_a   1.000
_cell.length_b   1.000
_cell.length_c   1.000
_cell.angle_alpha   90.00
_cell.angle_beta   90.00
_cell.angle_gamma   90.00
#
_symmetry.space_group_name_H-M   'P 1'
#
loop_
_entity.id
_entity.type
_entity.pdbx_description
1 polymer ?
#
loop_
_entity_poly.entity_id
_entity_poly.type
_entity_poly.pdbx_seq_one_letter_code
_entity_poly.pdbx_strand_id
1 'polypeptide(L)' 'MPAYSLDFRKKIVTAYEAGNTSIREVAKRFMVTKRTVQRLIWLSNIPTGHYGNTAKK' A
#
# COMPACT_ATOMS: atom_id res chain seq x y z
N MET A 1 -13.92 -1.78 5.96
CA MET A 1 -12.90 -2.20 4.97
C MET A 1 -12.61 -3.66 5.29
N PRO A 2 -12.98 -4.63 4.42
CA PRO A 2 -12.53 -6.00 4.63
C PRO A 2 -11.01 -5.98 4.72
N ALA A 3 -10.46 -6.56 5.78
CA ALA A 3 -9.02 -6.61 5.97
C ALA A 3 -8.44 -7.49 4.87
N TYR A 4 -7.66 -6.90 3.95
CA TYR A 4 -6.88 -7.69 3.01
C TYR A 4 -6.08 -8.73 3.79
N SER A 5 -6.04 -9.96 3.30
CA SER A 5 -5.24 -11.01 3.92
C SER A 5 -3.79 -10.56 4.05
N LEU A 6 -3.11 -11.06 5.08
CA LEU A 6 -1.73 -10.70 5.36
C LEU A 6 -0.83 -11.01 4.15
N ASP A 7 -1.10 -12.12 3.46
CA ASP A 7 -0.39 -12.51 2.24
C ASP A 7 -0.62 -11.56 1.08
N PHE A 8 -1.85 -11.07 0.89
CA PHE A 8 -2.15 -10.10 -0.18
C PHE A 8 -1.42 -8.78 0.06
N ARG A 9 -1.38 -8.32 1.32
CA ARG A 9 -0.64 -7.12 1.71
C ARG A 9 0.85 -7.27 1.47
N LYS A 10 1.44 -8.41 1.87
CA LYS A 10 2.85 -8.73 1.62
C LYS A 10 3.18 -8.74 0.14
N LYS A 11 2.37 -9.40 -0.71
CA LYS A 11 2.58 -9.42 -2.16
C LYS A 11 2.63 -8.03 -2.79
N ILE A 12 1.78 -7.11 -2.33
CA ILE A 12 1.78 -5.72 -2.82
C ILE A 12 3.05 -4.98 -2.40
N VAL A 13 3.45 -5.10 -1.12
CA VAL A 13 4.64 -4.42 -0.59
C VAL A 13 5.90 -4.96 -1.26
N THR A 14 6.06 -6.29 -1.37
CA THR A 14 7.21 -6.91 -2.04
C THR A 14 7.29 -6.55 -3.52
N ALA A 15 6.16 -6.45 -4.22
CA ALA A 15 6.15 -6.01 -5.62
C ALA A 15 6.60 -4.55 -5.79
N TYR A 16 6.32 -3.70 -4.81
CA TYR A 16 6.81 -2.32 -4.78
C TYR A 16 8.31 -2.26 -4.41
N GLU A 17 8.73 -2.99 -3.38
CA GLU A 17 10.13 -3.03 -2.92
C GLU A 17 11.08 -3.64 -3.95
N ALA A 18 10.60 -4.48 -4.86
CA ALA A 18 11.38 -4.99 -5.99
C ALA A 18 11.92 -3.88 -6.93
N GLY A 19 11.55 -2.61 -6.73
CA GLY A 19 12.24 -1.43 -7.29
C GLY A 19 11.95 -1.14 -8.77
N ASN A 20 11.42 -2.10 -9.52
CA ASN A 20 11.15 -1.96 -10.96
C ASN A 20 9.75 -1.41 -11.30
N THR A 21 8.92 -1.05 -10.32
CA THR A 21 7.54 -0.60 -10.58
C THR A 21 7.14 0.63 -9.78
N SER A 22 6.33 1.50 -10.38
CA SER A 22 5.75 2.64 -9.67
C SER A 22 4.51 2.22 -8.87
N ILE A 23 4.16 2.97 -7.82
CA ILE A 23 2.93 2.76 -7.01
C ILE A 23 1.68 2.65 -7.90
N ARG A 24 1.63 3.39 -9.01
CA ARG A 24 0.50 3.40 -9.95
C ARG A 24 0.42 2.09 -10.75
N GLU A 25 1.55 1.54 -11.16
CA GLU A 25 1.62 0.26 -11.86
C GLU A 25 1.31 -0.91 -10.93
N VAL A 26 1.81 -0.87 -9.68
CA VAL A 26 1.42 -1.84 -8.63
C VAL A 26 -0.08 -1.79 -8.38
N ALA A 27 -0.66 -0.59 -8.26
CA ALA A 27 -2.09 -0.41 -8.05
C ALA A 27 -2.93 -1.06 -9.16
N LYS A 28 -2.57 -0.83 -10.43
CA LYS A 28 -3.23 -1.47 -11.58
C LYS A 28 -3.07 -2.99 -11.55
N ARG A 29 -1.86 -3.49 -11.31
CA ARG A 29 -1.55 -4.93 -11.31
C ARG A 29 -2.35 -5.72 -10.27
N PHE A 30 -2.59 -5.12 -9.10
CA PHE A 30 -3.37 -5.73 -8.02
C PHE A 30 -4.82 -5.27 -7.97
N MET A 31 -5.28 -4.50 -8.98
CA MET A 31 -6.63 -3.93 -9.08
C MET A 31 -7.06 -3.19 -7.80
N VAL A 32 -6.11 -2.50 -7.16
CA VAL A 32 -6.35 -1.68 -5.97
C VAL A 32 -6.15 -0.21 -6.29
N THR A 33 -6.65 0.67 -5.42
CA THR A 33 -6.39 2.10 -5.57
C THR A 33 -4.94 2.44 -5.20
N LYS A 34 -4.40 3.50 -5.80
CA LYS A 34 -3.10 4.08 -5.39
C LYS A 34 -3.05 4.33 -3.88
N ARG A 35 -4.15 4.84 -3.31
CA ARG A 35 -4.27 5.14 -1.88
C ARG A 35 -4.12 3.88 -1.04
N THR A 36 -4.65 2.74 -1.49
CA THR A 36 -4.48 1.44 -0.85
C THR A 36 -3.01 1.03 -0.83
N VAL A 37 -2.31 1.11 -1.97
CA VAL A 37 -0.88 0.73 -2.05
C VAL A 37 -0.02 1.59 -1.14
N GLN A 38 -0.22 2.92 -1.16
CA GLN A 38 0.47 3.84 -0.24
C GLN A 38 0.20 3.50 1.22
N ARG A 39 -1.05 3.17 1.54
CA ARG A 39 -1.47 2.77 2.89
C ARG A 39 -0.76 1.50 3.36
N LEU A 40 -0.60 0.53 2.47
CA LEU A 40 0.04 -0.76 2.78
C LEU A 40 1.56 -0.63 2.96
N ILE A 41 2.23 0.11 2.08
CA ILE A 41 3.68 0.38 2.20
C ILE A 41 3.97 1.12 3.51
N TRP A 42 3.13 2.12 3.83
CA TRP A 42 3.23 2.90 5.06
C TRP A 42 3.00 2.03 6.30
N LEU A 43 1.95 1.20 6.33
CA LEU A 43 1.70 0.24 7.42
C LEU A 43 2.84 -0.77 7.62
N SER A 44 3.55 -1.13 6.54
CA SER A 44 4.69 -2.05 6.61
C SER A 44 5.95 -1.40 7.16
N ASN A 45 6.10 -0.08 7.02
CA ASN A 45 7.29 0.67 7.41
C ASN A 45 7.17 1.35 8.80
N ILE A 46 6.10 1.10 9.54
CA ILE A 46 5.79 1.85 10.76
C ILE A 46 5.72 0.93 11.98
N PRO A 47 6.50 1.20 13.04
CA PRO A 47 6.12 0.79 14.40
C PRO A 47 4.86 1.59 14.76
N THR A 48 3.72 0.89 14.77
CA THR A 48 2.35 1.37 15.02
C THR A 48 2.23 2.75 15.69
N GLY A 49 1.96 3.80 14.90
CA GLY A 49 1.57 5.11 15.41
C GLY A 49 1.34 6.15 14.30
N HIS A 50 0.18 6.82 14.33
CA HIS A 50 -0.17 8.05 13.59
C HIS A 50 -0.69 7.96 12.14
N TYR A 51 -1.98 7.65 11.97
CA TYR A 51 -2.72 8.02 10.75
C TYR A 51 -3.01 9.53 10.74
N GLY A 52 -2.22 10.29 9.99
CA GLY A 52 -2.46 11.70 9.66
C GLY A 52 -3.32 11.85 8.40
N ASN A 53 -4.42 12.59 8.55
CA ASN A 53 -5.43 12.94 7.56
C ASN A 53 -4.84 13.68 6.35
N THR A 54 -4.84 13.07 5.15
CA THR A 54 -4.75 13.82 3.88
C THR A 54 -6.16 14.23 3.48
N ALA A 55 -6.66 15.27 4.16
CA ALA A 55 -7.74 16.09 3.68
C ALA A 55 -7.23 16.88 2.47
N LYS A 56 -7.97 16.82 1.37
CA LYS A 56 -7.86 17.77 0.27
C LYS A 56 -7.93 19.20 0.83
N LYS A 57 -6.98 20.04 0.48
CA LYS A 57 -7.19 21.46 0.24
C LYS A 57 -6.48 21.81 -1.06
#